data_AF-A0A3Q0EKP0-F1
#
_entry.id   AF-A0A3Q0EKP0-F1
#
_cell.length_a   1.000
_cell.length_b   1.000
_cell.length_c   1.000
_cell.angle_alpha   90.00
_cell.angle_beta   90.00
_cell.angle_gamma   90.00
#
_symmetry.space_group_name_H-M   'P 1'
#
loop_
_entity.id
_entity.type
_entity.pdbx_description
1 polymer ?
#
loop_
_entity_poly.entity_id
_entity_poly.type
_entity_poly.pdbx_seq_one_letter_code
_entity_poly.pdbx_strand_id
1 'polypeptide(L)' 'MLLSMVSLAKSKSKTILVKMVSQAGTGYSFNTKRSRLWEKLMLLHYDPVVRTKVLFVEQKKVRSL' A
#
# COMPACT_ATOMS: atom_id res chain seq x y z
N MET A 1 -6.59 -16.49 -43.66
CA MET A 1 -6.23 -16.82 -42.26
C MET A 1 -5.95 -15.51 -41.54
N LEU A 2 -6.90 -15.03 -40.73
CA LEU A 2 -6.71 -13.83 -39.91
C LEU A 2 -5.96 -14.23 -38.64
N LEU A 3 -4.70 -13.83 -38.53
CA LEU A 3 -3.97 -13.84 -37.26
C LEU A 3 -4.55 -12.69 -36.42
N SER A 4 -5.53 -12.98 -35.56
CA SER A 4 -6.05 -12.00 -34.63
C SER A 4 -4.94 -11.57 -33.67
N MET A 5 -4.70 -10.26 -33.61
CA MET A 5 -3.88 -9.65 -32.56
C MET A 5 -4.60 -9.84 -31.22
N VAL A 6 -4.38 -10.98 -30.57
CA VAL A 6 -4.75 -11.13 -29.16
C VAL A 6 -3.81 -10.24 -28.38
N SER A 7 -4.27 -9.04 -28.04
CA SER A 7 -3.58 -8.17 -27.10
C SER A 7 -3.49 -8.94 -25.77
N LEU A 8 -2.31 -9.44 -25.44
CA LEU A 8 -2.06 -10.11 -24.17
C LEU A 8 -2.24 -9.08 -23.05
N ALA A 9 -3.44 -9.04 -22.47
CA ALA A 9 -3.76 -8.08 -21.42
C ALA A 9 -2.79 -8.30 -20.25
N LYS A 10 -1.93 -7.32 -19.99
CA LYS A 10 -0.91 -7.42 -18.94
C LYS A 10 -1.60 -7.58 -17.59
N SER A 11 -1.40 -8.75 -16.97
CA SER A 11 -1.99 -9.06 -15.68
C SER A 11 -1.56 -8.03 -14.63
N LYS A 12 -2.51 -7.50 -13.87
CA LYS A 12 -2.23 -6.54 -12.81
C LYS A 12 -1.55 -7.26 -11.65
N SER A 13 -0.61 -6.57 -11.00
CA SER A 13 0.06 -7.13 -9.82
C SER A 13 -0.92 -7.50 -8.71
N LYS A 14 -0.68 -8.66 -8.07
CA LYS A 14 -1.43 -9.10 -6.90
C LYS A 14 -1.17 -8.22 -5.67
N THR A 15 0.06 -7.72 -5.56
CA THR A 15 0.53 -6.94 -4.40
C THR A 15 0.80 -5.48 -4.81
N ILE A 16 0.51 -4.57 -3.90
CA ILE A 16 0.77 -3.13 -4.02
C ILE A 16 1.62 -2.66 -2.84
N LEU A 17 2.49 -1.69 -3.10
CA LEU A 17 3.22 -0.96 -2.06
C LEU A 17 2.38 0.25 -1.66
N VAL A 18 2.07 0.36 -0.37
CA VAL A 18 1.25 1.43 0.18
C VAL A 18 2.03 2.20 1.24
N LYS A 19 1.74 3.50 1.36
CA LYS A 19 2.32 4.38 2.36
C LYS A 19 1.37 4.47 3.55
N MET A 20 1.86 4.04 4.71
CA MET A 20 1.20 4.15 6.00
C MET A 20 1.61 5.47 6.65
N VAL A 21 0.67 6.16 7.29
CA VAL A 21 0.90 7.44 7.98
C VAL A 21 0.41 7.34 9.43
N SER A 22 1.21 7.88 10.35
CA SER A 22 0.90 7.95 11.77
C SER A 22 -0.32 8.85 12.03
N GLN A 23 -1.30 8.36 12.80
CA GLN A 23 -2.45 9.16 13.22
C GLN A 23 -2.11 10.20 14.29
N ALA A 24 -0.91 10.14 14.89
CA ALA A 24 -0.47 11.16 15.84
C ALA A 24 -0.09 12.51 15.20
N GLY A 25 -0.22 12.67 13.87
CA GLY A 25 0.05 13.94 13.19
C GLY A 25 1.53 14.31 13.07
N THR A 26 2.44 13.39 13.40
CA THR A 26 3.90 13.61 13.39
C THR A 26 4.51 13.66 11.99
N GLY A 27 3.77 13.23 10.97
CA GLY A 27 4.28 13.07 9.61
C GLY A 27 5.16 11.84 9.40
N TYR A 28 5.42 11.04 10.44
CA TYR A 28 6.14 9.78 10.29
C TYR A 28 5.33 8.80 9.44
N SER A 29 6.01 8.18 8.49
CA SER A 29 5.38 7.32 7.50
C SER A 29 6.33 6.23 7.04
N PHE A 30 5.77 5.06 6.75
CA PHE A 30 6.54 3.92 6.25
C PHE A 30 5.78 3.20 5.15
N ASN A 31 6.51 2.40 4.37
CA ASN A 31 5.93 1.65 3.26
C ASN A 31 5.65 0.21 3.71
N THR A 32 4.47 -0.30 3.35
CA THR A 32 4.13 -1.71 3.57
C THR A 32 3.52 -2.33 2.31
N LYS A 33 3.54 -3.66 2.25
CA LYS A 33 2.96 -4.42 1.14
C LYS A 33 1.54 -4.84 1.52
N ARG A 34 0.61 -4.68 0.59
CA ARG A 34 -0.79 -5.09 0.75
C ARG A 34 -1.28 -5.82 -0.50
N SER A 35 -2.20 -6.78 -0.31
CA SER A 35 -2.93 -7.37 -1.44
C SER A 35 -3.86 -6.33 -2.07
N ARG A 36 -3.90 -6.28 -3.40
CA ARG A 36 -4.70 -5.29 -4.15
C ARG A 36 -6.20 -5.34 -3.82
N LEU A 37 -6.72 -6.54 -3.55
CA LEU A 37 -8.15 -6.79 -3.32
C LEU A 37 -8.59 -6.62 -1.87
N TRP A 38 -7.65 -6.42 -0.94
CA TRP A 38 -7.96 -6.32 0.48
C TRP A 38 -8.57 -4.95 0.83
N GLU A 39 -8.99 -4.77 2.07
CA GLU A 39 -9.36 -3.46 2.63
C GLU A 39 -8.13 -2.63 3.02
N LYS A 40 -8.32 -1.34 3.30
CA LYS A 40 -7.22 -0.45 3.72
C LYS A 40 -6.61 -0.94 5.04
N LEU A 41 -5.29 -0.92 5.14
CA LEU A 41 -4.61 -1.36 6.35
C LEU A 41 -4.73 -0.32 7.48
N MET A 42 -4.98 -0.82 8.68
CA MET A 42 -4.84 -0.10 9.95
C MET A 42 -3.93 -0.94 10.85
N LEU A 43 -2.78 -0.41 11.22
CA LEU A 43 -1.75 -1.14 11.95
C LEU A 43 -1.32 -0.35 13.19
N LEU A 44 -1.17 -1.04 14.32
CA LEU A 44 -0.60 -0.43 15.52
C LEU A 44 0.92 -0.61 15.48
N HIS A 45 1.65 0.49 15.31
CA HIS A 45 3.10 0.48 15.13
C HIS A 45 3.78 1.55 15.99
N TYR A 46 5.06 1.38 16.27
CA TYR A 46 5.83 2.34 17.04
C TYR A 46 6.12 3.60 16.21
N ASP A 47 5.79 4.77 16.74
CA ASP A 47 6.19 6.05 16.17
C ASP A 47 7.41 6.57 16.93
N PRO A 48 8.59 6.70 16.28
CA PRO A 48 9.81 7.18 16.94
C PRO A 48 9.71 8.65 17.36
N VAL A 49 8.80 9.43 16.78
CA VAL A 49 8.61 10.85 17.13
C VAL A 49 7.85 10.99 18.45
N VAL A 50 6.77 10.23 18.63
CA VAL A 50 5.97 10.22 19.89
C VAL A 50 6.58 9.29 20.94
N ARG A 51 7.43 8.35 20.52
CA ARG A 51 8.01 7.26 21.34
C ARG A 51 6.99 6.31 21.94
N THR A 52 5.84 6.15 21.29
CA THR A 52 4.76 5.26 21.71
C THR A 52 4.20 4.48 20.52
N LYS A 53 3.41 3.44 20.80
CA LYS A 53 2.69 2.72 19.75
C LYS A 53 1.43 3.51 19.38
N VAL A 54 1.34 3.88 18.12
CA VAL A 54 0.25 4.68 17.56
C VAL A 54 -0.41 3.89 16.44
N LEU A 55 -1.66 4.22 16.14
CA LEU A 55 -2.36 3.68 14.99
C LEU A 55 -1.87 4.33 13.69
N PHE A 56 -1.53 3.52 12.70
CA PHE A 56 -1.14 3.93 11.36
C PHE A 56 -2.21 3.54 10.38
N VAL A 57 -2.54 4.44 9.45
CA VAL A 57 -3.55 4.23 8.41
C VAL A 57 -2.92 4.35 7.03
N GLU A 58 -3.40 3.52 6.10
CA GLU A 58 -3.03 3.63 4.68
C GLU A 58 -3.52 4.95 4.08
N GLN A 59 -2.58 5.78 3.62
CA GLN A 59 -2.89 7.06 2.99
C GLN A 59 -2.95 6.94 1.47
N LYS A 60 -1.91 6.37 0.85
CA LYS A 60 -1.79 6.29 -0.61
C LYS A 60 -1.10 5.03 -1.10
N LYS A 61 -1.49 4.58 -2.29
CA LYS A 61 -0.76 3.57 -3.07
C LYS A 61 0.46 4.24 -3.71
N VAL A 62 1.65 3.70 -3.43
CA VAL A 62 2.91 4.18 -4.02
C VAL A 62 3.08 3.60 -5.43
N ARG A 63 3.10 2.28 -5.54
CA ARG A 63 3.24 1.57 -6.83
C ARG A 63 2.69 0.15 -6.76
N SER A 64 2.35 -0.40 -7.92
CA SER A 64 2.20 -1.85 -8.08
C SER A 64 3.59 -2.50 -8.09
N LEU A 65 3.70 -3.64 -7.39
CA LEU A 65 4.90 -4.48 -7.41
C LEU A 65 4.81 -5.51 -8.54
#